data_AF-A0A7X3UJK6-F1
#
_entry.id   AF-A0A7X3UJK6-F1
#
_cell.length_a   1.000
_cell.length_b   1.000
_cell.length_c   1.000
_cell.angle_alpha   90.00
_cell.angle_beta   90.00
_cell.angle_gamma   90.00
#
_symmetry.space_group_name_H-M   'P 1'
#
loop_
_entity.id
_entity.type
_entity.pdbx_description
1 polymer ?
#
loop_
_entity_poly.entity_id
_entity_poly.type
_entity_poly.pdbx_seq_one_letter_code
_entity_poly.pdbx_strand_id
1 'polypeptide(L)'
;MKFKGHLLDDTVKSVYGLAVADINGDGHLDIIAGSTGEPIIAWYEAPHWKRHLVTDQGSGHITIAPYDLTGTGTPDLIVGSGFNRGVNAAGGYLHWLEAPAQDGQNWRSHHIADVPFIHRIALADLSGETSTAAPFLIVASIRGKDGKPGEWHSPGSLWCYELSDTPQDVTSWHAHLLDDSLHINHGLSINDVDRDGRDDVLISCTEGLIWYEPPAAPMTDDWGKWIISDRECSDTYAADIDGDGINEILAIEPWHGNNLVWYKATGDLRTDPWERHLIDDTLNRGHSLAAVDVDDNGILEVICGYNGEGTSLHLYRPEDLAHNHWRKETIDNGGLGVGQMQVVDMNGNGRLDIVASGLSTGNVKWYENLFS
;
A
#
# COMPACT_ATOMS: atom_id res chain seq x y z
N MET A 1 8.61 9.14 24.91
CA MET A 1 8.04 8.91 23.57
C MET A 1 7.38 7.55 23.62
N LYS A 2 6.18 7.42 23.04
CA LYS A 2 5.41 6.17 23.02
C LYS A 2 5.85 5.22 21.90
N PHE A 3 6.65 5.71 20.96
CA PHE A 3 7.40 4.91 19.99
C PHE A 3 8.90 5.07 20.17
N LYS A 4 9.64 4.02 19.83
CA LYS A 4 11.09 4.05 19.68
C LYS A 4 11.47 3.73 18.24
N GLY A 5 12.07 4.69 17.55
CA GLY A 5 12.56 4.51 16.19
C GLY A 5 13.88 3.74 16.13
N HIS A 6 13.93 2.75 15.25
CA HIS A 6 15.09 1.95 14.89
C HIS A 6 15.40 2.20 13.41
N LEU A 7 16.66 2.56 13.12
CA LEU A 7 17.16 2.68 11.76
C LEU A 7 17.70 1.32 11.33
N LEU A 8 17.12 0.74 10.28
CA LEU A 8 17.53 -0.58 9.77
C LEU A 8 18.53 -0.46 8.61
N ASP A 9 18.32 0.52 7.74
CA ASP A 9 19.21 0.81 6.62
C ASP A 9 19.09 2.28 6.21
N ASP A 10 20.21 2.93 5.89
CA ASP A 10 20.30 4.28 5.29
C ASP A 10 21.21 4.30 4.04
N THR A 11 21.52 3.13 3.50
CA THR A 11 22.42 2.94 2.37
C THR A 11 21.69 2.78 1.05
N VAL A 12 20.40 2.42 1.07
CA VAL A 12 19.54 2.28 -0.12
C VAL A 12 18.82 3.58 -0.40
N LYS A 13 18.98 4.12 -1.60
CA LYS A 13 18.35 5.40 -1.98
C LYS A 13 16.92 5.21 -2.43
N SER A 14 16.08 6.23 -2.23
CA SER A 14 14.70 6.27 -2.76
C SER A 14 13.91 4.99 -2.52
N VAL A 15 13.95 4.49 -1.28
CA VAL A 15 13.18 3.31 -0.88
C VAL A 15 11.71 3.63 -0.98
N TYR A 16 10.97 2.83 -1.75
CA TYR A 16 9.55 3.05 -1.97
C TYR A 16 8.78 1.77 -1.65
N GLY A 17 9.01 0.72 -2.43
CA GLY A 17 8.35 -0.57 -2.24
C GLY A 17 8.63 -1.09 -0.84
N LEU A 18 7.59 -1.47 -0.12
CA LEU A 18 7.68 -2.00 1.23
C LEU A 18 6.71 -3.16 1.38
N ALA A 19 7.16 -4.22 2.01
CA ALA A 19 6.30 -5.29 2.49
C ALA A 19 6.86 -5.89 3.79
N VAL A 20 6.03 -6.64 4.48
CA VAL A 20 6.37 -7.40 5.69
C VAL A 20 5.84 -8.81 5.52
N ALA A 21 6.67 -9.81 5.80
CA ALA A 21 6.31 -11.22 5.82
C ALA A 21 7.40 -12.03 6.54
N ASP A 22 7.09 -13.24 7.00
CA ASP A 22 8.10 -14.21 7.41
C ASP A 22 8.77 -14.80 6.16
N ILE A 23 9.94 -14.27 5.77
CA ILE A 23 10.58 -14.56 4.48
C ILE A 23 11.36 -15.87 4.53
N ASN A 24 11.87 -16.25 5.70
CA ASN A 24 12.71 -17.43 5.90
C ASN A 24 12.00 -18.59 6.63
N GLY A 25 10.75 -18.41 7.06
CA GLY A 25 9.94 -19.41 7.74
C GLY A 25 10.33 -19.63 9.20
N ASP A 26 10.99 -18.66 9.84
CA ASP A 26 11.46 -18.78 11.23
C ASP A 26 10.42 -18.34 12.28
N GLY A 27 9.27 -17.83 11.83
CA GLY A 27 8.17 -17.36 12.67
C GLY A 27 8.28 -15.88 13.08
N HIS A 28 9.30 -15.16 12.61
CA HIS A 28 9.41 -13.72 12.78
C HIS A 28 9.06 -12.97 11.49
N LEU A 29 8.40 -11.83 11.63
CA LEU A 29 8.13 -10.96 10.49
C LEU A 29 9.39 -10.19 10.09
N ASP A 30 9.74 -10.30 8.82
CA ASP A 30 10.84 -9.58 8.20
C ASP A 30 10.35 -8.38 7.40
N ILE A 31 11.27 -7.46 7.08
CA ILE A 31 10.96 -6.26 6.30
C ILE A 31 11.60 -6.38 4.91
N ILE A 32 10.81 -6.18 3.86
CA ILE A 32 11.25 -6.19 2.46
C ILE A 32 11.19 -4.76 1.92
N ALA A 33 12.27 -4.31 1.30
CA ALA A 33 12.41 -2.96 0.77
C ALA A 33 12.87 -2.97 -0.69
N GLY A 34 12.12 -2.30 -1.56
CA GLY A 34 12.43 -2.06 -2.96
C GLY A 34 12.80 -0.60 -3.22
N SER A 35 13.80 -0.37 -4.07
CA SER A 35 14.24 0.97 -4.45
C SER A 35 13.72 1.39 -5.82
N THR A 36 13.31 2.66 -5.90
CA THR A 36 13.05 3.33 -7.19
C THR A 36 14.28 4.06 -7.75
N GLY A 37 15.29 4.30 -6.90
CA GLY A 37 16.52 5.02 -7.26
C GLY A 37 17.71 4.12 -7.59
N GLU A 38 17.67 2.86 -7.16
CA GLU A 38 18.73 1.87 -7.31
C GLU A 38 18.13 0.52 -7.73
N PRO A 39 18.89 -0.34 -8.42
CA PRO A 39 18.39 -1.61 -8.94
C PRO A 39 18.33 -2.66 -7.82
N ILE A 40 17.67 -2.38 -6.69
CA ILE A 40 17.75 -3.26 -5.52
C ILE A 40 16.39 -3.56 -4.88
N ILE A 41 16.23 -4.83 -4.52
CA ILE A 41 15.32 -5.29 -3.48
C ILE A 41 16.15 -6.04 -2.44
N ALA A 42 15.93 -5.72 -1.17
CA ALA A 42 16.57 -6.36 -0.04
C ALA A 42 15.53 -6.70 1.02
N TRP A 43 15.83 -7.66 1.90
CA TRP A 43 15.04 -7.90 3.10
C TRP A 43 15.92 -7.85 4.36
N TYR A 44 15.31 -7.58 5.50
CA TYR A 44 15.97 -7.39 6.79
C TYR A 44 15.43 -8.40 7.79
N GLU A 45 16.30 -9.37 8.14
CA GLU A 45 15.99 -10.54 8.96
C GLU A 45 15.79 -10.17 10.42
N ALA A 46 14.56 -10.29 10.92
CA ALA A 46 14.27 -10.13 12.33
C ALA A 46 14.89 -11.28 13.16
N PRO A 47 15.18 -11.09 14.46
CA PRO A 47 15.17 -9.82 15.20
C PRO A 47 16.49 -9.04 15.09
N HIS A 48 17.46 -9.54 14.33
CA HIS A 48 18.81 -8.97 14.26
C HIS A 48 18.99 -7.92 13.17
N TRP A 49 17.97 -7.77 12.31
CA TRP A 49 17.89 -6.88 11.15
C TRP A 49 19.06 -7.05 10.20
N LYS A 50 19.50 -8.30 10.01
CA LYS A 50 20.56 -8.61 9.05
C LYS A 50 20.00 -8.44 7.64
N ARG A 51 20.65 -7.60 6.84
CA ARG A 51 20.27 -7.39 5.46
C ARG A 51 20.67 -8.56 4.56
N HIS A 52 19.75 -8.95 3.69
CA HIS A 52 19.95 -9.91 2.62
C HIS A 52 19.53 -9.32 1.28
N LEU A 53 20.26 -9.66 0.22
CA LEU A 53 19.94 -9.22 -1.13
C LEU A 53 18.91 -10.17 -1.74
N VAL A 54 17.81 -9.63 -2.26
CA VAL A 54 16.85 -10.39 -3.09
C VAL A 54 17.31 -10.31 -4.55
N THR A 55 17.49 -9.09 -5.07
CA THR A 55 17.98 -8.85 -6.42
C THR A 55 18.74 -7.53 -6.51
N ASP A 56 19.76 -7.50 -7.35
CA ASP A 56 20.47 -6.29 -7.81
C ASP A 56 20.19 -5.97 -9.30
N GLN A 57 19.12 -6.58 -9.84
CA GLN A 57 18.70 -6.50 -11.24
C GLN A 57 17.33 -5.84 -11.37
N GLY A 58 17.08 -5.24 -12.54
CA GLY A 58 15.89 -4.42 -12.75
C GLY A 58 16.10 -3.01 -12.19
N SER A 59 15.09 -2.15 -12.29
CA SER A 59 15.14 -0.80 -11.72
C SER A 59 13.72 -0.36 -11.41
N GLY A 60 13.52 0.65 -10.58
CA GLY A 60 12.18 1.19 -10.37
C GLY A 60 11.26 0.22 -9.62
N HIS A 61 11.78 -0.52 -8.64
CA HIS A 61 11.00 -1.42 -7.80
C HIS A 61 10.09 -0.59 -6.89
N ILE A 62 8.81 -0.53 -7.21
CA ILE A 62 7.88 0.45 -6.62
C ILE A 62 6.81 -0.18 -5.73
N THR A 63 6.53 -1.47 -5.87
CA THR A 63 5.48 -2.13 -5.07
C THR A 63 5.76 -3.63 -5.00
N ILE A 64 5.50 -4.23 -3.84
CA ILE A 64 5.87 -5.61 -3.50
C ILE A 64 4.70 -6.24 -2.73
N ALA A 65 4.32 -7.46 -3.09
CA ALA A 65 3.34 -8.28 -2.40
C ALA A 65 3.93 -9.68 -2.17
N PRO A 66 4.23 -10.06 -0.91
CA PRO A 66 4.68 -11.41 -0.57
C PRO A 66 3.52 -12.41 -0.67
N TYR A 67 3.76 -13.56 -1.29
CA TYR A 67 2.81 -14.68 -1.36
C TYR A 67 3.53 -15.98 -1.70
N ASP A 68 3.13 -17.11 -1.11
CA ASP A 68 3.68 -18.43 -1.44
C ASP A 68 3.09 -18.94 -2.77
N LEU A 69 3.67 -18.51 -3.89
CA LEU A 69 3.25 -18.91 -5.25
C LEU A 69 3.71 -20.34 -5.57
N THR A 70 4.79 -20.79 -4.95
CA THR A 70 5.40 -22.10 -5.23
C THR A 70 4.91 -23.22 -4.32
N GLY A 71 4.12 -22.90 -3.28
CA GLY A 71 3.60 -23.86 -2.30
C GLY A 71 4.71 -24.44 -1.42
N THR A 72 5.79 -23.67 -1.19
CA THR A 72 6.97 -24.11 -0.43
C THR A 72 6.86 -23.85 1.07
N GLY A 73 5.86 -23.08 1.50
CA GLY A 73 5.67 -22.64 2.88
C GLY A 73 6.42 -21.35 3.23
N THR A 74 7.19 -20.78 2.29
CA THR A 74 7.83 -19.46 2.42
C THR A 74 7.38 -18.57 1.26
N PRO A 75 7.15 -17.27 1.47
CA PRO A 75 6.62 -16.40 0.44
C PRO A 75 7.64 -16.13 -0.68
N ASP A 76 7.15 -16.23 -1.92
CA ASP A 76 7.73 -15.56 -3.09
C ASP A 76 7.34 -14.07 -3.07
N LEU A 77 7.90 -13.25 -3.97
CA LEU A 77 7.57 -11.82 -4.05
C LEU A 77 6.98 -11.47 -5.42
N ILE A 78 5.72 -11.02 -5.46
CA ILE A 78 5.14 -10.35 -6.63
C ILE A 78 5.58 -8.89 -6.59
N VAL A 79 6.08 -8.35 -7.70
CA VAL A 79 6.74 -7.05 -7.74
C VAL A 79 6.31 -6.26 -8.96
N GLY A 80 6.00 -4.98 -8.74
CA GLY A 80 5.96 -3.97 -9.80
C GLY A 80 7.31 -3.27 -9.93
N SER A 81 7.92 -3.40 -11.11
CA SER A 81 9.26 -2.88 -11.41
C SER A 81 9.26 -2.07 -12.71
N GLY A 82 10.37 -1.44 -13.03
CA GLY A 82 10.55 -0.63 -14.24
C GLY A 82 9.93 0.77 -14.15
N PHE A 83 9.42 1.17 -12.98
CA PHE A 83 8.82 2.49 -12.81
C PHE A 83 9.88 3.59 -12.99
N ASN A 84 9.65 4.49 -13.95
CA ASN A 84 10.55 5.59 -14.20
C ASN A 84 9.82 6.80 -14.80
N ARG A 85 9.80 7.91 -14.07
CA ARG A 85 9.13 9.17 -14.47
C ARG A 85 9.88 9.95 -15.56
N GLY A 86 11.16 9.66 -15.75
CA GLY A 86 12.09 10.46 -16.57
C GLY A 86 12.35 9.94 -17.98
N VAL A 87 11.67 8.89 -18.43
CA VAL A 87 11.92 8.25 -19.72
C VAL A 87 10.72 8.34 -20.67
N ASN A 88 11.01 8.43 -21.98
CA ASN A 88 10.00 8.57 -23.05
C ASN A 88 9.29 7.25 -23.40
N ALA A 89 9.59 6.16 -22.71
CA ALA A 89 9.00 4.84 -22.96
C ALA A 89 8.08 4.47 -21.81
N ALA A 90 7.00 3.75 -22.11
CA ALA A 90 6.24 3.02 -21.11
C ALA A 90 7.16 1.99 -20.46
N GLY A 91 7.85 2.39 -19.39
CA GLY A 91 8.47 1.49 -18.44
C GLY A 91 7.39 0.94 -17.52
N GLY A 92 7.71 -0.14 -16.80
CA GLY A 92 6.74 -0.77 -15.91
C GLY A 92 6.44 -2.20 -16.35
N TYR A 93 6.65 -3.15 -15.45
CA TYR A 93 6.27 -4.54 -15.64
C TYR A 93 5.95 -5.17 -14.29
N LEU A 94 5.05 -6.13 -14.35
CA LEU A 94 4.71 -7.05 -13.27
C LEU A 94 5.54 -8.31 -13.45
N HIS A 95 6.18 -8.75 -12.37
CA HIS A 95 6.96 -9.98 -12.33
C HIS A 95 6.89 -10.58 -10.93
N TRP A 96 7.30 -11.83 -10.78
CA TRP A 96 7.52 -12.40 -9.46
C TRP A 96 8.96 -12.89 -9.31
N LEU A 97 9.45 -12.85 -8.07
CA LEU A 97 10.77 -13.32 -7.67
C LEU A 97 10.56 -14.61 -6.88
N GLU A 98 11.07 -15.70 -7.43
CA GLU A 98 11.03 -17.03 -6.83
C GLU A 98 12.02 -17.12 -5.68
N ALA A 99 11.51 -17.45 -4.50
CA ALA A 99 12.30 -17.68 -3.30
C ALA A 99 13.28 -18.84 -3.54
N PRO A 100 14.54 -18.70 -3.13
CA PRO A 100 15.52 -19.76 -3.34
C PRO A 100 15.25 -20.94 -2.39
N ALA A 101 15.46 -22.15 -2.87
CA ALA A 101 15.35 -23.36 -2.03
C ALA A 101 16.40 -23.44 -0.91
N GLN A 102 17.44 -22.58 -0.94
CA GLN A 102 18.48 -22.48 0.09
C GLN A 102 18.92 -21.02 0.25
N ASP A 103 19.14 -20.61 1.49
CA ASP A 103 19.64 -19.28 1.83
C ASP A 103 20.91 -18.91 1.05
N GLY A 104 20.95 -17.66 0.59
CA GLY A 104 22.10 -17.08 -0.11
C GLY A 104 22.19 -17.42 -1.60
N GLN A 105 21.21 -18.15 -2.16
CA GLN A 105 21.05 -18.23 -3.61
C GLN A 105 20.27 -17.03 -4.15
N ASN A 106 20.44 -16.74 -5.45
CA ASN A 106 19.75 -15.64 -6.10
C ASN A 106 18.28 -15.99 -6.32
N TRP A 107 17.41 -15.02 -6.05
CA TRP A 107 16.00 -15.11 -6.39
C TRP A 107 15.84 -15.07 -7.91
N ARG A 108 14.98 -15.94 -8.46
CA ARG A 108 14.77 -16.01 -9.90
C ARG A 108 13.58 -15.15 -10.30
N SER A 109 13.79 -14.20 -11.22
CA SER A 109 12.70 -13.38 -11.75
C SER A 109 11.95 -14.10 -12.88
N HIS A 110 10.63 -14.03 -12.82
CA HIS A 110 9.70 -14.52 -13.85
C HIS A 110 8.73 -13.40 -14.24
N HIS A 111 8.75 -13.01 -15.52
CA HIS A 111 7.87 -11.95 -16.02
C HIS A 111 6.41 -12.42 -16.07
N ILE A 112 5.49 -11.52 -15.72
CA ILE A 112 4.04 -11.75 -15.79
C ILE A 112 3.43 -10.92 -16.91
N ALA A 113 3.60 -9.59 -16.86
CA ALA A 113 2.99 -8.68 -17.83
C ALA A 113 3.76 -7.36 -17.92
N ASP A 114 3.68 -6.71 -19.09
CA ASP A 114 4.09 -5.31 -19.22
C ASP A 114 2.93 -4.42 -18.79
N VAL A 115 3.17 -3.59 -17.77
CA VAL A 115 2.16 -2.72 -17.17
C VAL A 115 2.73 -1.30 -17.13
N PRO A 116 2.38 -0.43 -18.10
CA PRO A 116 2.91 0.92 -18.18
C PRO A 116 2.75 1.66 -16.87
N PHE A 117 3.85 2.20 -16.32
CA PHE A 117 3.85 2.93 -15.05
C PHE A 117 3.11 2.21 -13.92
N ILE A 118 3.26 0.88 -13.80
CA ILE A 118 2.83 0.13 -12.61
C ILE A 118 3.24 0.88 -11.33
N HIS A 119 2.34 0.96 -10.36
CA HIS A 119 2.52 1.84 -9.22
C HIS A 119 2.04 1.27 -7.89
N ARG A 120 0.96 0.47 -7.90
CA ARG A 120 0.46 -0.24 -6.72
C ARG A 120 0.04 -1.65 -7.09
N ILE A 121 0.30 -2.58 -6.18
CA ILE A 121 -0.32 -3.90 -6.16
C ILE A 121 -0.79 -4.20 -4.74
N ALA A 122 -1.81 -5.04 -4.63
CA ALA A 122 -2.26 -5.58 -3.35
C ALA A 122 -2.93 -6.94 -3.56
N LEU A 123 -2.86 -7.81 -2.56
CA LEU A 123 -3.64 -9.05 -2.51
C LEU A 123 -4.99 -8.77 -1.85
N ALA A 124 -6.05 -9.41 -2.31
CA ALA A 124 -7.41 -9.24 -1.80
C ALA A 124 -8.15 -10.58 -1.72
N ASP A 125 -8.83 -10.84 -0.60
CA ASP A 125 -9.80 -11.92 -0.48
C ASP A 125 -11.18 -11.44 -0.94
N LEU A 126 -11.39 -11.48 -2.26
CA LEU A 126 -12.66 -11.12 -2.88
C LEU A 126 -13.74 -12.20 -2.73
N SER A 127 -13.41 -13.35 -2.13
CA SER A 127 -14.31 -14.48 -1.97
C SER A 127 -15.10 -14.44 -0.66
N GLY A 128 -14.52 -13.85 0.38
CA GLY A 128 -15.03 -13.87 1.76
C GLY A 128 -14.89 -15.23 2.44
N GLU A 129 -14.24 -16.20 1.81
CA GLU A 129 -13.94 -17.51 2.38
C GLU A 129 -12.60 -17.46 3.11
N THR A 130 -12.64 -17.01 4.37
CA THR A 130 -11.49 -16.67 5.24
C THR A 130 -10.48 -17.78 5.59
N SER A 131 -10.26 -18.85 4.82
CA SER A 131 -9.10 -19.73 5.11
C SER A 131 -8.55 -20.66 4.03
N THR A 132 -9.10 -20.76 2.81
CA THR A 132 -8.57 -21.75 1.84
C THR A 132 -8.47 -21.31 0.38
N ALA A 133 -9.15 -20.24 -0.03
CA ALA A 133 -9.03 -19.76 -1.40
C ALA A 133 -7.73 -18.93 -1.56
N ALA A 134 -7.07 -19.06 -2.71
CA ALA A 134 -6.01 -18.15 -3.08
C ALA A 134 -6.60 -16.73 -3.25
N PRO A 135 -5.92 -15.67 -2.77
CA PRO A 135 -6.37 -14.31 -2.98
C PRO A 135 -6.24 -13.91 -4.45
N PHE A 136 -6.93 -12.84 -4.80
CA PHE A 136 -6.74 -12.15 -6.08
C PHE A 136 -5.63 -11.10 -5.95
N LEU A 137 -4.99 -10.77 -7.07
CA LEU A 137 -4.01 -9.68 -7.14
C LEU A 137 -4.62 -8.48 -7.86
N ILE A 138 -4.73 -7.36 -7.16
CA ILE A 138 -5.14 -6.08 -7.72
C ILE A 138 -3.89 -5.32 -8.18
N VAL A 139 -3.89 -4.83 -9.42
CA VAL A 139 -2.75 -4.15 -10.04
C VAL A 139 -3.20 -2.80 -10.61
N ALA A 140 -2.54 -1.73 -10.18
CA ALA A 140 -2.84 -0.37 -10.62
C ALA A 140 -1.62 0.29 -11.27
N SER A 141 -1.83 0.94 -12.41
CA SER A 141 -0.84 1.80 -13.07
C SER A 141 -1.20 3.26 -12.91
N ILE A 142 -0.30 4.09 -12.39
CA ILE A 142 -0.60 5.51 -12.11
C ILE A 142 -0.92 6.32 -13.37
N ARG A 143 -0.50 5.87 -14.55
CA ARG A 143 -0.83 6.47 -15.85
C ARG A 143 -0.63 5.48 -16.99
N GLY A 144 -1.17 5.82 -18.15
CA GLY A 144 -1.01 5.05 -19.37
C GLY A 144 0.32 5.32 -20.10
N LYS A 145 0.54 4.57 -21.18
CA LYS A 145 1.77 4.58 -21.97
C LYS A 145 2.02 5.85 -22.79
N ASP A 146 0.98 6.62 -23.08
CA ASP A 146 1.04 7.72 -24.03
C ASP A 146 1.44 9.03 -23.35
N GLY A 147 2.27 9.84 -24.01
CA GLY A 147 2.75 11.13 -23.50
C GLY A 147 4.26 11.17 -23.25
N LYS A 148 4.79 12.36 -23.00
CA LYS A 148 6.22 12.61 -22.74
C LYS A 148 6.57 12.44 -21.24
N PRO A 149 7.86 12.44 -20.86
CA PRO A 149 8.28 12.44 -19.46
C PRO A 149 7.66 13.62 -18.72
N GLY A 150 7.08 13.34 -17.56
CA GLY A 150 6.39 14.35 -16.76
C GLY A 150 4.99 14.74 -17.24
N GLU A 151 4.49 14.20 -18.36
CA GLU A 151 3.08 14.35 -18.74
C GLU A 151 2.23 13.27 -18.05
N TRP A 152 1.08 13.65 -17.49
CA TRP A 152 0.20 12.78 -16.69
C TRP A 152 -1.23 12.70 -17.26
N HIS A 153 -1.42 13.02 -18.55
CA HIS A 153 -2.74 13.07 -19.20
C HIS A 153 -3.24 11.74 -19.75
N SER A 154 -2.41 10.71 -19.80
CA SER A 154 -2.83 9.38 -20.25
C SER A 154 -3.34 8.60 -19.05
N PRO A 155 -4.59 8.12 -19.06
CA PRO A 155 -5.17 7.45 -17.91
C PRO A 155 -4.44 6.13 -17.65
N GLY A 156 -4.29 5.84 -16.37
CA GLY A 156 -3.85 4.54 -15.88
C GLY A 156 -4.98 3.52 -15.86
N SER A 157 -4.66 2.32 -15.41
CA SER A 157 -5.58 1.19 -15.41
C SER A 157 -5.55 0.44 -14.10
N LEU A 158 -6.67 -0.19 -13.78
CA LEU A 158 -6.90 -1.07 -12.66
C LEU A 158 -7.27 -2.46 -13.18
N TRP A 159 -6.58 -3.47 -12.69
CA TRP A 159 -6.75 -4.86 -13.10
C TRP A 159 -6.93 -5.77 -11.89
N CYS A 160 -7.73 -6.82 -12.05
CA CYS A 160 -7.81 -7.95 -11.15
C CYS A 160 -7.16 -9.17 -11.80
N TYR A 161 -6.29 -9.87 -11.09
CA TYR A 161 -5.61 -11.08 -11.54
C TYR A 161 -5.98 -12.26 -10.65
N GLU A 162 -6.24 -13.41 -11.27
CA GLU A 162 -6.18 -14.69 -10.57
C GLU A 162 -4.71 -15.08 -10.39
N LEU A 163 -4.33 -15.46 -9.17
CA LEU A 163 -3.03 -16.07 -8.93
C LEU A 163 -2.98 -17.45 -9.58
N SER A 164 -1.80 -17.80 -10.09
CA SER A 164 -1.60 -19.04 -10.83
C SER A 164 -1.01 -20.15 -9.96
N ASP A 165 -1.59 -21.35 -10.06
CA ASP A 165 -1.03 -22.60 -9.51
C ASP A 165 0.22 -23.09 -10.27
N THR A 166 0.49 -22.52 -11.45
CA THR A 166 1.68 -22.81 -12.28
C THR A 166 2.37 -21.49 -12.67
N PRO A 167 2.87 -20.70 -11.69
CA PRO A 167 3.25 -19.30 -11.89
C PRO A 167 4.43 -19.09 -12.86
N GLN A 168 5.19 -20.16 -13.18
CA GLN A 168 6.25 -20.14 -14.19
C GLN A 168 5.71 -20.13 -15.63
N ASP A 169 4.47 -20.58 -15.87
CA ASP A 169 3.82 -20.46 -17.17
C ASP A 169 3.13 -19.09 -17.25
N VAL A 170 3.70 -18.14 -18.00
CA VAL A 170 3.14 -16.79 -18.15
C VAL A 170 1.69 -16.80 -18.66
N THR A 171 1.26 -17.84 -19.39
CA THR A 171 -0.10 -17.93 -19.93
C THR A 171 -1.16 -18.31 -18.89
N SER A 172 -0.73 -18.73 -17.69
CA SER A 172 -1.61 -19.10 -16.59
C SER A 172 -2.05 -17.90 -15.73
N TRP A 173 -1.48 -16.72 -15.94
CA TRP A 173 -1.88 -15.48 -15.28
C TRP A 173 -3.05 -14.85 -16.02
N HIS A 174 -4.26 -14.98 -15.49
CA HIS A 174 -5.47 -14.43 -16.07
C HIS A 174 -5.77 -13.06 -15.47
N ALA A 175 -6.01 -12.07 -16.34
CA ALA A 175 -6.28 -10.69 -15.94
C ALA A 175 -7.67 -10.24 -16.43
N HIS A 176 -8.39 -9.53 -15.57
CA HIS A 176 -9.64 -8.85 -15.86
C HIS A 176 -9.44 -7.33 -15.68
N LEU A 177 -9.73 -6.54 -16.72
CA LEU A 177 -9.64 -5.08 -16.67
C LEU A 177 -10.85 -4.52 -15.94
N LEU A 178 -10.63 -3.78 -14.85
CA LEU A 178 -11.70 -3.13 -14.09
C LEU A 178 -11.97 -1.71 -14.61
N ASP A 179 -10.91 -0.94 -14.87
CA ASP A 179 -11.01 0.44 -15.34
C ASP A 179 -9.71 0.86 -16.05
N ASP A 180 -9.80 1.64 -17.13
CA ASP A 180 -8.65 2.22 -17.85
C ASP A 180 -8.74 3.75 -18.06
N SER A 181 -9.60 4.40 -17.26
CA SER A 181 -9.91 5.83 -17.32
C SER A 181 -9.34 6.63 -16.13
N LEU A 182 -8.48 6.03 -15.31
CA LEU A 182 -8.07 6.55 -14.00
C LEU A 182 -6.75 7.32 -14.07
N HIS A 183 -6.78 8.65 -14.02
CA HIS A 183 -5.56 9.46 -14.06
C HIS A 183 -4.91 9.55 -12.69
N ILE A 184 -3.60 9.38 -12.62
CA ILE A 184 -2.84 9.52 -11.38
C ILE A 184 -3.44 8.63 -10.27
N ASN A 185 -3.87 7.40 -10.60
CA ASN A 185 -4.29 6.47 -9.55
C ASN A 185 -3.07 6.11 -8.69
N HIS A 186 -3.03 6.65 -7.48
CA HIS A 186 -1.83 6.67 -6.66
C HIS A 186 -1.98 5.82 -5.41
N GLY A 187 -3.13 5.90 -4.74
CA GLY A 187 -3.46 5.03 -3.61
C GLY A 187 -4.37 3.88 -4.03
N LEU A 188 -4.07 2.72 -3.44
CA LEU A 188 -4.81 1.48 -3.55
C LEU A 188 -4.92 0.93 -2.13
N SER A 189 -6.14 0.76 -1.64
CA SER A 189 -6.37 0.05 -0.37
C SER A 189 -7.38 -1.07 -0.58
N ILE A 190 -7.16 -2.15 0.17
CA ILE A 190 -8.00 -3.34 0.18
C ILE A 190 -8.66 -3.39 1.55
N ASN A 191 -9.97 -3.19 1.59
CA ASN A 191 -10.74 -3.10 2.81
C ASN A 191 -12.19 -3.47 2.51
N ASP A 192 -12.86 -4.14 3.43
CA ASP A 192 -14.30 -4.38 3.37
C ASP A 192 -15.05 -3.06 3.68
N VAL A 193 -15.50 -2.32 2.66
CA VAL A 193 -16.10 -0.98 2.83
C VAL A 193 -17.52 -1.08 3.38
N ASP A 194 -18.29 -2.05 2.89
CA ASP A 194 -19.70 -2.22 3.25
C ASP A 194 -19.99 -3.29 4.29
N ARG A 195 -18.96 -3.97 4.77
CA ARG A 195 -18.98 -5.00 5.81
C ARG A 195 -19.70 -6.27 5.41
N ASP A 196 -19.62 -6.64 4.12
CA ASP A 196 -20.17 -7.89 3.61
C ASP A 196 -19.28 -9.12 3.89
N GLY A 197 -18.08 -8.90 4.42
CA GLY A 197 -17.09 -9.93 4.73
C GLY A 197 -16.14 -10.25 3.57
N ARG A 198 -16.21 -9.52 2.47
CA ARG A 198 -15.29 -9.60 1.33
C ARG A 198 -14.47 -8.33 1.25
N ASP A 199 -13.25 -8.46 0.75
CA ASP A 199 -12.43 -7.28 0.50
C ASP A 199 -12.97 -6.48 -0.68
N ASP A 200 -13.08 -5.16 -0.52
CA ASP A 200 -13.30 -4.22 -1.62
C ASP A 200 -12.01 -3.53 -2.06
N VAL A 201 -12.08 -2.83 -3.19
CA VAL A 201 -10.97 -2.05 -3.73
C VAL A 201 -11.30 -0.56 -3.68
N LEU A 202 -10.47 0.21 -2.97
CA LEU A 202 -10.50 1.67 -3.01
C LEU A 202 -9.34 2.21 -3.84
N ILE A 203 -9.66 3.11 -4.78
CA ILE A 203 -8.69 3.85 -5.57
C ILE A 203 -8.82 5.34 -5.33
N SER A 204 -7.68 5.99 -5.10
CA SER A 204 -7.55 7.44 -5.11
C SER A 204 -6.83 7.90 -6.37
N CYS A 205 -7.46 8.78 -7.12
CA CYS A 205 -6.99 9.28 -8.41
C CYS A 205 -7.45 10.73 -8.65
N THR A 206 -7.15 11.29 -9.83
CA THR A 206 -7.61 12.63 -10.23
C THR A 206 -9.14 12.71 -10.32
N GLU A 207 -9.80 11.64 -10.76
CA GLU A 207 -11.27 11.59 -10.85
C GLU A 207 -11.95 11.57 -9.49
N GLY A 208 -11.25 11.19 -8.42
CA GLY A 208 -11.87 11.06 -7.11
C GLY A 208 -11.25 10.03 -6.20
N LEU A 209 -12.01 9.77 -5.14
CA LEU A 209 -11.95 8.58 -4.31
C LEU A 209 -13.08 7.63 -4.74
N ILE A 210 -12.71 6.46 -5.24
CA ILE A 210 -13.62 5.52 -5.91
C ILE A 210 -13.56 4.17 -5.19
N TRP A 211 -14.74 3.63 -4.89
CA TRP A 211 -14.96 2.30 -4.35
C TRP A 211 -15.40 1.35 -5.46
N TYR A 212 -14.72 0.20 -5.56
CA TYR A 212 -15.08 -0.93 -6.39
C TYR A 212 -15.43 -2.13 -5.51
N GLU A 213 -16.67 -2.60 -5.62
CA GLU A 213 -17.18 -3.78 -4.90
C GLU A 213 -17.12 -5.00 -5.81
N PRO A 214 -16.53 -6.12 -5.36
CA PRO A 214 -16.40 -7.31 -6.18
C PRO A 214 -17.77 -8.01 -6.36
N PRO A 215 -18.09 -8.46 -7.58
CA PRO A 215 -19.22 -9.36 -7.79
C PRO A 215 -18.88 -10.76 -7.26
N ALA A 216 -19.85 -11.67 -7.28
CA ALA A 216 -19.61 -13.06 -6.85
C ALA A 216 -18.60 -13.80 -7.74
N ALA A 217 -18.44 -13.40 -9.01
CA ALA A 217 -17.44 -13.91 -9.93
C ALA A 217 -16.53 -12.77 -10.43
N PRO A 218 -15.49 -12.37 -9.65
CA PRO A 218 -14.70 -11.17 -9.89
C PRO A 218 -13.99 -11.07 -11.24
N MET A 219 -13.83 -12.21 -11.94
CA MET A 219 -13.11 -12.30 -13.20
C MET A 219 -14.00 -12.25 -14.44
N THR A 220 -15.31 -12.37 -14.28
CA THR A 220 -16.27 -12.45 -15.40
C THR A 220 -17.40 -11.44 -15.32
N ASP A 221 -17.79 -11.05 -14.12
CA ASP A 221 -18.93 -10.18 -13.88
C ASP A 221 -18.47 -8.73 -13.68
N ASP A 222 -19.36 -7.78 -13.97
CA ASP A 222 -19.07 -6.36 -13.78
C ASP A 222 -18.99 -6.02 -12.28
N TRP A 223 -17.97 -5.27 -11.90
CA TRP A 223 -17.81 -4.76 -10.55
C TRP A 223 -18.73 -3.59 -10.28
N GLY A 224 -19.23 -3.50 -9.05
CA GLY A 224 -19.88 -2.30 -8.55
C GLY A 224 -18.88 -1.16 -8.49
N LYS A 225 -19.28 0.07 -8.84
CA LYS A 225 -18.42 1.25 -8.83
C LYS A 225 -19.16 2.47 -8.29
N TRP A 226 -18.65 3.06 -7.22
CA TRP A 226 -19.20 4.27 -6.60
C TRP A 226 -18.12 5.32 -6.35
N ILE A 227 -18.48 6.58 -6.56
CA ILE A 227 -17.61 7.73 -6.28
C ILE A 227 -17.97 8.23 -4.89
N ILE A 228 -17.08 8.03 -3.92
CA ILE A 228 -17.20 8.57 -2.56
C ILE A 228 -17.00 10.09 -2.60
N SER A 229 -16.03 10.55 -3.40
CA SER A 229 -15.78 11.96 -3.65
C SER A 229 -15.17 12.20 -5.02
N ASP A 230 -15.55 13.28 -5.68
CA ASP A 230 -15.00 13.75 -6.96
C ASP A 230 -13.74 14.63 -6.81
N ARG A 231 -13.18 14.69 -5.60
CA ARG A 231 -11.94 15.42 -5.30
C ARG A 231 -10.74 14.56 -5.63
N GLU A 232 -9.75 15.14 -6.30
CA GLU A 232 -8.47 14.50 -6.52
C GLU A 232 -7.89 14.00 -5.18
N CYS A 233 -7.48 12.74 -5.15
CA CYS A 233 -6.95 12.06 -3.96
C CYS A 233 -5.61 11.38 -4.28
N SER A 234 -4.77 11.21 -3.26
CA SER A 234 -3.43 10.62 -3.36
C SER A 234 -3.31 9.26 -2.69
N ASP A 235 -3.92 9.08 -1.53
CA ASP A 235 -3.88 7.82 -0.79
C ASP A 235 -5.18 7.65 0.00
N THR A 236 -5.51 6.41 0.37
CA THR A 236 -6.79 6.06 0.97
C THR A 236 -6.68 4.89 1.95
N TYR A 237 -7.59 4.84 2.93
CA TYR A 237 -7.74 3.72 3.86
C TYR A 237 -9.15 3.72 4.47
N ALA A 238 -9.78 2.56 4.63
CA ALA A 238 -11.09 2.47 5.27
C ALA A 238 -10.98 1.93 6.70
N ALA A 239 -11.72 2.53 7.64
CA ALA A 239 -11.82 2.07 9.01
C ALA A 239 -13.03 2.67 9.74
N ASP A 240 -13.52 2.01 10.79
CA ASP A 240 -14.57 2.51 11.70
C ASP A 240 -14.02 3.59 12.64
N ILE A 241 -13.91 4.82 12.17
CA ILE A 241 -13.20 5.85 12.92
C ILE A 241 -14.03 6.29 14.12
N ASP A 242 -15.34 6.38 13.97
CA ASP A 242 -16.23 6.82 15.04
C ASP A 242 -16.95 5.70 15.81
N GLY A 243 -16.77 4.44 15.39
CA GLY A 243 -17.25 3.27 16.10
C GLY A 243 -18.74 3.02 15.94
N ASP A 244 -19.39 3.62 14.93
CA ASP A 244 -20.83 3.45 14.68
C ASP A 244 -21.17 2.15 13.94
N GLY A 245 -20.15 1.42 13.48
CA GLY A 245 -20.33 0.17 12.77
C GLY A 245 -20.29 0.32 11.24
N ILE A 246 -19.98 1.49 10.71
CA ILE A 246 -19.79 1.77 9.28
C ILE A 246 -18.37 2.29 9.09
N ASN A 247 -17.70 1.82 8.04
CA ASN A 247 -16.36 2.32 7.77
C ASN A 247 -16.40 3.74 7.20
N GLU A 248 -15.60 4.62 7.79
CA GLU A 248 -15.20 5.86 7.16
C GLU A 248 -13.98 5.68 6.27
N ILE A 249 -13.83 6.59 5.30
CA ILE A 249 -12.75 6.53 4.33
C ILE A 249 -11.82 7.70 4.54
N LEU A 250 -10.59 7.41 4.94
CA LEU A 250 -9.51 8.39 5.03
C LEU A 250 -8.95 8.66 3.65
N ALA A 251 -8.54 9.91 3.42
CA ALA A 251 -7.82 10.28 2.21
C ALA A 251 -6.73 11.32 2.47
N ILE A 252 -5.71 11.31 1.60
CA ILE A 252 -4.82 12.45 1.40
C ILE A 252 -5.23 13.17 0.13
N GLU A 253 -5.42 14.48 0.18
CA GLU A 253 -5.83 15.30 -0.97
C GLU A 253 -4.94 16.54 -1.17
N PRO A 254 -4.74 16.99 -2.43
CA PRO A 254 -4.84 16.21 -3.69
C PRO A 254 -3.66 15.22 -3.82
N TRP A 255 -3.29 14.82 -5.04
CA TRP A 255 -2.09 14.00 -5.29
C TRP A 255 -0.83 14.62 -4.66
N HIS A 256 -0.17 13.88 -3.75
CA HIS A 256 0.92 14.38 -2.90
C HIS A 256 0.56 15.72 -2.23
N GLY A 257 -0.68 15.83 -1.78
CA GLY A 257 -1.25 17.05 -1.24
C GLY A 257 -0.93 17.30 0.22
N ASN A 258 -1.65 18.28 0.77
CA ASN A 258 -1.44 18.79 2.12
C ASN A 258 -2.57 18.42 3.09
N ASN A 259 -3.71 17.92 2.59
CA ASN A 259 -4.87 17.65 3.42
C ASN A 259 -4.93 16.16 3.80
N LEU A 260 -5.05 15.88 5.09
CA LEU A 260 -5.55 14.62 5.63
C LEU A 260 -7.03 14.80 5.98
N VAL A 261 -7.88 13.93 5.46
CA VAL A 261 -9.34 14.01 5.63
C VAL A 261 -9.93 12.65 5.93
N TRP A 262 -11.15 12.64 6.47
CA TRP A 262 -12.00 11.46 6.49
C TRP A 262 -13.38 11.78 5.90
N TYR A 263 -13.99 10.77 5.30
CA TYR A 263 -15.31 10.80 4.70
C TYR A 263 -16.25 9.91 5.50
N LYS A 264 -17.35 10.48 5.99
CA LYS A 264 -18.39 9.79 6.74
C LYS A 264 -19.64 9.56 5.90
N ALA A 265 -20.15 8.33 5.88
CA ALA A 265 -21.40 8.04 5.19
C ALA A 265 -22.57 8.78 5.85
N THR A 266 -23.45 9.38 5.05
CA THR A 266 -24.65 10.07 5.57
C THR A 266 -25.94 9.23 5.51
N GLY A 267 -25.82 8.00 5.00
CA GLY A 267 -26.93 7.09 4.75
C GLY A 267 -26.45 5.84 4.02
N ASP A 268 -27.18 5.45 2.98
CA ASP A 268 -26.83 4.31 2.13
C ASP A 268 -25.51 4.57 1.37
N LEU A 269 -24.53 3.68 1.53
CA LEU A 269 -23.16 3.83 1.02
C LEU A 269 -23.07 4.02 -0.50
N ARG A 270 -24.08 3.52 -1.23
CA ARG A 270 -24.12 3.44 -2.70
C ARG A 270 -24.92 4.58 -3.32
N THR A 271 -25.72 5.31 -2.55
CA THR A 271 -26.65 6.30 -3.09
C THR A 271 -26.66 7.64 -2.37
N ASP A 272 -26.37 7.67 -1.07
CA ASP A 272 -26.28 8.89 -0.29
C ASP A 272 -24.86 9.47 -0.33
N PRO A 273 -24.69 10.79 -0.19
CA PRO A 273 -23.37 11.41 -0.22
C PRO A 273 -22.54 11.09 1.02
N TRP A 274 -21.23 11.25 0.89
CA TRP A 274 -20.30 11.19 2.02
C TRP A 274 -19.96 12.61 2.50
N GLU A 275 -19.98 12.82 3.81
CA GLU A 275 -19.59 14.07 4.45
C GLU A 275 -18.07 14.11 4.65
N ARG A 276 -17.43 15.18 4.18
CA ARG A 276 -15.97 15.35 4.27
C ARG A 276 -15.57 16.18 5.48
N HIS A 277 -14.62 15.67 6.25
CA HIS A 277 -14.07 16.33 7.43
C HIS A 277 -12.54 16.46 7.33
N LEU A 278 -12.01 17.66 7.60
CA LEU A 278 -10.56 17.94 7.54
C LEU A 278 -9.88 17.63 8.87
N ILE A 279 -8.85 16.78 8.87
CA ILE A 279 -8.06 16.44 10.06
C ILE A 279 -6.84 17.38 10.17
N ASP A 280 -6.10 17.54 9.07
CA ASP A 280 -4.88 18.35 9.00
C ASP A 280 -4.70 18.90 7.58
N ASP A 281 -4.26 20.16 7.41
CA ASP A 281 -3.96 20.80 6.13
C ASP A 281 -2.47 21.19 5.98
N THR A 282 -1.62 20.70 6.88
CA THR A 282 -0.20 21.07 7.00
C THR A 282 0.77 20.05 6.42
N LEU A 283 0.29 18.96 5.80
CA LEU A 283 1.18 17.98 5.19
C LEU A 283 1.96 18.62 4.05
N ASN A 284 3.18 18.17 3.81
CA ASN A 284 3.94 18.55 2.63
C ASN A 284 4.28 17.29 1.85
N ARG A 285 3.50 17.01 0.80
CA ARG A 285 3.55 15.74 0.05
C ARG A 285 3.14 14.54 0.89
N GLY A 286 1.90 14.58 1.41
CA GLY A 286 1.27 13.42 2.04
C GLY A 286 1.36 12.19 1.13
N HIS A 287 1.69 11.04 1.71
CA HIS A 287 2.05 9.88 0.89
C HIS A 287 1.64 8.51 1.43
N SER A 288 1.46 8.36 2.74
CA SER A 288 0.95 7.10 3.30
C SER A 288 0.14 7.38 4.56
N LEU A 289 -0.96 6.64 4.73
CA LEU A 289 -1.85 6.73 5.87
C LEU A 289 -2.39 5.35 6.29
N ALA A 290 -2.76 5.21 7.56
CA ALA A 290 -3.42 4.03 8.11
C ALA A 290 -4.28 4.44 9.32
N ALA A 291 -5.27 3.64 9.69
CA ALA A 291 -6.02 3.79 10.93
C ALA A 291 -5.96 2.53 11.77
N VAL A 292 -5.69 2.69 13.06
CA VAL A 292 -5.48 1.56 13.98
C VAL A 292 -5.66 2.01 15.43
N ASP A 293 -6.13 1.11 16.30
CA ASP A 293 -6.04 1.29 17.74
C ASP A 293 -4.61 0.95 18.18
N VAL A 294 -3.78 1.97 18.35
CA VAL A 294 -2.35 1.76 18.60
C VAL A 294 -2.01 1.58 20.07
N ASP A 295 -2.95 1.89 20.96
CA ASP A 295 -2.77 1.77 22.40
C ASP A 295 -3.82 0.94 23.14
N ASP A 296 -4.57 0.14 22.39
CA ASP A 296 -5.52 -0.87 22.86
C ASP A 296 -6.62 -0.27 23.76
N ASN A 297 -7.09 0.93 23.41
CA ASN A 297 -8.08 1.66 24.18
C ASN A 297 -9.50 1.63 23.55
N GLY A 298 -9.65 0.92 22.43
CA GLY A 298 -10.88 0.81 21.65
C GLY A 298 -11.17 2.01 20.75
N ILE A 299 -10.22 2.92 20.54
CA ILE A 299 -10.37 4.10 19.68
C ILE A 299 -9.29 4.05 18.60
N LEU A 300 -9.68 4.17 17.34
CA LEU A 300 -8.72 4.21 16.25
C LEU A 300 -8.02 5.57 16.20
N GLU A 301 -6.69 5.54 16.15
CA GLU A 301 -5.87 6.66 15.71
C GLU A 301 -5.60 6.59 14.21
N VAL A 302 -5.33 7.76 13.63
CA VAL A 302 -4.82 7.86 12.26
C VAL A 302 -3.31 8.08 12.30
N ILE A 303 -2.55 7.28 11.56
CA ILE A 303 -1.12 7.49 11.33
C ILE A 303 -0.97 8.04 9.92
N CYS A 304 -0.24 9.14 9.76
CA CYS A 304 0.04 9.69 8.44
C CYS A 304 1.45 10.27 8.32
N GLY A 305 2.07 9.99 7.18
CA GLY A 305 3.40 10.45 6.80
C GLY A 305 3.43 11.23 5.49
N TYR A 306 4.42 12.12 5.37
CA TYR A 306 4.64 12.93 4.18
C TYR A 306 6.13 13.12 3.90
N ASN A 307 6.52 13.31 2.63
CA ASN A 307 7.93 13.23 2.20
C ASN A 307 8.53 14.52 1.58
N GLY A 308 7.81 15.64 1.65
CA GLY A 308 8.32 16.95 1.26
C GLY A 308 9.32 17.54 2.26
N GLU A 309 9.67 18.82 2.06
CA GLU A 309 10.47 19.58 3.01
C GLU A 309 9.81 19.57 4.40
N GLY A 310 10.60 19.29 5.45
CA GLY A 310 10.09 19.11 6.80
C GLY A 310 9.39 17.77 7.05
N THR A 311 9.66 16.76 6.20
CA THR A 311 9.12 15.40 6.28
C THR A 311 8.97 14.88 7.71
N SER A 312 7.86 14.23 8.00
CA SER A 312 7.56 13.72 9.34
C SER A 312 6.55 12.59 9.28
N LEU A 313 6.45 11.87 10.40
CA LEU A 313 5.44 10.86 10.66
C LEU A 313 4.66 11.28 11.92
N HIS A 314 3.35 11.35 11.83
CA HIS A 314 2.47 11.78 12.93
C HIS A 314 1.37 10.76 13.22
N LEU A 315 0.92 10.77 14.47
CA LEU A 315 -0.29 10.12 14.97
C LEU A 315 -1.35 11.21 15.22
N TYR A 316 -2.58 10.97 14.83
CA TYR A 316 -3.73 11.84 15.06
C TYR A 316 -4.75 11.07 15.88
N ARG A 317 -4.99 11.55 17.10
CA ARG A 317 -5.95 10.94 18.01
C ARG A 317 -7.25 11.74 18.02
N PRO A 318 -8.41 11.12 17.84
CA PRO A 318 -9.67 11.83 17.98
C PRO A 318 -9.90 12.21 19.45
N GLU A 319 -10.23 13.47 19.71
CA GLU A 319 -10.62 13.95 21.05
C GLU A 319 -12.13 14.22 21.14
N ASP A 320 -12.73 14.66 20.03
CA ASP A 320 -14.17 14.91 19.90
C ASP A 320 -14.56 14.86 18.42
N LEU A 321 -14.99 13.69 17.93
CA LEU A 321 -15.36 13.51 16.53
C LEU A 321 -16.62 14.29 16.13
N ALA A 322 -17.54 14.55 17.05
CA ALA A 322 -18.75 15.33 16.77
C ALA A 322 -18.44 16.78 16.37
N HIS A 323 -17.30 17.32 16.84
CA HIS A 323 -16.79 18.62 16.44
C HIS A 323 -15.50 18.52 15.60
N ASN A 324 -15.14 17.30 15.17
CA ASN A 324 -13.95 17.00 14.38
C ASN A 324 -12.65 17.56 14.99
N HIS A 325 -12.46 17.35 16.30
CA HIS A 325 -11.25 17.74 17.02
C HIS A 325 -10.28 16.57 17.17
N TRP A 326 -9.04 16.82 16.76
CA TRP A 326 -7.96 15.85 16.73
C TRP A 326 -6.72 16.39 17.44
N ARG A 327 -6.04 15.52 18.18
CA ARG A 327 -4.71 15.81 18.74
C ARG A 327 -3.64 15.19 17.86
N LYS A 328 -2.75 16.05 17.35
CA LYS A 328 -1.57 15.64 16.57
C LYS A 328 -0.38 15.37 17.48
N GLU A 329 0.23 14.21 17.34
CA GLU A 329 1.44 13.78 18.04
C GLU A 329 2.52 13.39 17.03
N THR A 330 3.75 13.88 17.21
CA THR A 330 4.85 13.56 16.30
C THR A 330 5.56 12.28 16.70
N ILE A 331 5.60 11.31 15.79
CA ILE A 331 6.35 10.04 15.93
C ILE A 331 7.79 10.25 15.44
N ASP A 332 7.95 10.87 14.28
CA ASP A 332 9.25 11.18 13.67
C ASP A 332 9.26 12.61 13.10
N ASN A 333 10.33 13.36 13.37
CA ASN A 333 10.50 14.76 12.96
C ASN A 333 11.74 14.90 12.06
N GLY A 334 11.60 14.68 10.77
CA GLY A 334 12.65 14.86 9.77
C GLY A 334 13.56 13.65 9.53
N GLY A 335 13.41 12.57 10.29
CA GLY A 335 14.22 11.35 10.16
C GLY A 335 13.68 10.35 9.14
N LEU A 336 12.46 10.54 8.64
CA LEU A 336 11.81 9.65 7.68
C LEU A 336 10.95 10.40 6.65
N GLY A 337 11.44 10.36 5.41
CA GLY A 337 10.80 10.76 4.16
C GLY A 337 9.71 9.81 3.68
N VAL A 338 8.57 9.68 4.37
CA VAL A 338 7.63 8.54 4.18
C VAL A 338 7.29 8.23 2.71
N GLY A 339 7.65 7.02 2.27
CA GLY A 339 7.22 6.38 1.04
C GLY A 339 5.98 5.53 1.29
N GLN A 340 6.16 4.26 1.60
CA GLN A 340 5.08 3.38 2.05
C GLN A 340 5.26 3.07 3.54
N MET A 341 4.16 2.74 4.23
CA MET A 341 4.21 2.19 5.57
C MET A 341 3.28 1.00 5.74
N GLN A 342 3.60 0.16 6.70
CA GLN A 342 2.75 -0.92 7.19
C GLN A 342 2.68 -0.85 8.71
N VAL A 343 1.53 -1.21 9.25
CA VAL A 343 1.26 -1.21 10.69
C VAL A 343 0.95 -2.65 11.11
N VAL A 344 1.83 -3.24 11.91
CA VAL A 344 1.82 -4.68 12.21
C VAL A 344 2.62 -4.97 13.47
N ASP A 345 2.31 -6.04 14.19
CA ASP A 345 3.08 -6.50 15.35
C ASP A 345 4.39 -7.16 14.91
N MET A 346 5.43 -6.33 14.70
CA MET A 346 6.70 -6.77 14.13
C MET A 346 7.51 -7.70 15.05
N ASN A 347 7.29 -7.64 16.36
CA ASN A 347 8.08 -8.39 17.34
C ASN A 347 7.25 -9.42 18.12
N GLY A 348 5.99 -9.64 17.74
CA GLY A 348 5.10 -10.66 18.30
C GLY A 348 4.68 -10.37 19.75
N ASN A 349 4.66 -9.10 20.16
CA ASN A 349 4.36 -8.72 21.55
C ASN A 349 2.89 -8.32 21.77
N GLY A 350 2.05 -8.41 20.74
CA GLY A 350 0.63 -8.05 20.72
C GLY A 350 0.36 -6.57 20.48
N ARG A 351 1.36 -5.72 20.26
CA ARG A 351 1.20 -4.29 19.96
C ARG A 351 1.62 -4.00 18.53
N LEU A 352 0.83 -3.19 17.85
CA LEU A 352 1.08 -2.83 16.47
C LEU A 352 2.18 -1.79 16.40
N ASP A 353 3.25 -2.12 15.68
CA ASP A 353 4.38 -1.26 15.36
C ASP A 353 4.19 -0.60 13.99
N ILE A 354 5.09 0.33 13.64
CA ILE A 354 5.09 0.96 12.31
C ILE A 354 6.39 0.61 11.60
N VAL A 355 6.31 0.09 10.38
CA VAL A 355 7.44 -0.04 9.47
C VAL A 355 7.24 0.91 8.30
N ALA A 356 8.28 1.63 7.90
CA ALA A 356 8.17 2.57 6.81
C ALA A 356 9.43 2.68 5.96
N SER A 357 9.22 2.87 4.66
CA SER A 357 10.27 3.23 3.70
C SER A 357 10.45 4.74 3.63
N GLY A 358 11.70 5.18 3.50
CA GLY A 358 12.10 6.57 3.35
C GLY A 358 12.38 6.91 1.90
N LEU A 359 11.38 7.41 1.20
CA LEU A 359 11.48 7.86 -0.19
C LEU A 359 12.45 9.04 -0.34
N SER A 360 12.29 10.11 0.44
CA SER A 360 13.16 11.29 0.33
C SER A 360 14.40 11.22 1.24
N THR A 361 14.37 10.39 2.28
CA THR A 361 15.48 10.20 3.21
C THR A 361 16.40 9.03 2.86
N GLY A 362 15.98 8.10 1.99
CA GLY A 362 16.78 6.94 1.59
C GLY A 362 17.07 5.99 2.75
N ASN A 363 16.04 5.61 3.51
CA ASN A 363 16.21 4.74 4.66
C ASN A 363 15.04 3.78 4.86
N VAL A 364 15.21 2.78 5.72
CA VAL A 364 14.18 1.87 6.21
C VAL A 364 14.15 1.97 7.73
N LYS A 365 12.97 2.21 8.29
CA LYS A 365 12.80 2.40 9.74
C LYS A 365 11.66 1.56 10.28
N TRP A 366 11.86 1.12 11.51
CA TRP A 366 10.86 0.46 12.34
C TRP A 366 10.64 1.30 13.61
N TYR A 367 9.39 1.58 13.95
CA TYR A 367 8.99 2.29 15.16
C TYR A 367 8.30 1.31 16.10
N GLU A 368 9.05 0.87 17.10
CA GLU A 368 8.58 -0.05 18.13
C GLU A 368 7.61 0.68 19.06
N ASN A 369 6.43 0.09 19.24
CA ASN A 369 5.36 0.56 20.08
C ASN A 369 5.65 0.21 21.56
N LEU A 370 5.71 1.26 22.39
CA LEU A 370 5.98 1.21 23.83
C LEU A 370 4.76 1.62 24.68
N PHE A 371 3.55 1.63 24.10
CA PHE A 371 2.32 1.66 24.88
C PHE A 371 2.25 0.43 25.80
N SER A 372 1.56 0.59 26.94
CA SER A 372 1.68 -0.29 28.12
C SER A 372 0.33 -0.74 28.61
#